data_AF-A0A3E1P4N5-F1
#
_entry.id   AF-A0A3E1P4N5-F1
#
_cell.length_a   1.000
_cell.length_b   1.000
_cell.length_c   1.000
_cell.angle_alpha   90.00
_cell.angle_beta   90.00
_cell.angle_gamma   90.00
#
_symmetry.space_group_name_H-M   'P 1'
#
loop_
_entity.id
_entity.type
_entity.pdbx_description
1 polymer ?
#
loop_
_entity_poly.entity_id
_entity_poly.type
_entity_poly.pdbx_seq_one_letter_code
_entity_poly.pdbx_strand_id
1 'polypeptide(L)' 'MTKSTNGYKTAHINPKKGFRIHLLVFLLVTPIIWLVWYVTDRTYPWPLWSTPAWAIGVLFHYLGVYVFRQSANK' A
#
# COMPACT_ATOMS: atom_id res chain seq x y z
N MET A 1 9.61 -22.66 39.46
CA MET A 1 9.27 -21.29 39.89
C MET A 1 9.16 -20.41 38.64
N THR A 2 7.95 -19.93 38.35
CA THR A 2 7.55 -18.84 37.42
C THR A 2 8.06 -18.82 35.96
N LYS A 3 7.24 -19.34 35.03
CA LYS A 3 7.23 -18.90 33.61
C LYS A 3 6.71 -17.46 33.57
N SER A 4 7.59 -16.49 33.33
CA SER A 4 7.19 -15.11 33.02
C SER A 4 6.42 -15.09 31.71
N THR A 5 5.11 -14.85 31.77
CA THR A 5 4.28 -14.64 30.58
C THR A 5 4.38 -13.18 30.18
N ASN A 6 5.26 -12.87 29.22
CA ASN A 6 5.31 -11.53 28.65
C ASN A 6 3.99 -11.25 27.92
N GLY A 7 3.10 -10.51 28.57
CA GLY A 7 1.85 -10.00 28.01
C GLY A 7 2.12 -8.87 27.02
N TYR A 8 2.58 -9.19 25.82
CA TYR A 8 2.58 -8.23 24.72
C TYR A 8 1.12 -8.04 24.27
N LYS A 9 0.54 -6.88 24.58
CA LYS A 9 -0.71 -6.43 23.94
C LYS A 9 -0.39 -6.17 22.47
N THR A 10 -0.62 -7.15 21.62
CA THR A 10 -0.54 -6.97 20.17
C THR A 10 -1.57 -5.92 19.78
N ALA A 11 -1.11 -4.75 19.36
CA ALA A 11 -1.99 -3.76 18.75
C ALA A 11 -2.73 -4.46 17.60
N HIS A 12 -4.06 -4.40 17.61
CA HIS A 12 -4.87 -5.07 16.60
C HIS A 12 -4.75 -4.30 15.27
N ILE A 13 -3.75 -4.68 14.47
CA ILE A 13 -3.49 -4.06 13.17
C ILE A 13 -4.52 -4.60 12.19
N ASN A 14 -5.37 -3.73 11.64
CA ASN A 14 -6.35 -4.11 10.61
C ASN A 14 -5.71 -3.94 9.22
N PRO A 15 -5.24 -5.02 8.57
CA PRO A 15 -4.56 -4.91 7.27
C PRO A 15 -5.48 -4.41 6.16
N LYS A 16 -6.79 -4.64 6.25
CA LYS A 16 -7.77 -4.09 5.28
C LYS A 16 -7.81 -2.57 5.35
N LYS A 17 -7.68 -1.99 6.55
CA LYS A 17 -7.58 -0.52 6.73
C LYS A 17 -6.30 0.01 6.08
N GLY A 18 -5.17 -0.66 6.29
CA GLY A 18 -3.90 -0.31 5.67
C GLY A 18 -3.99 -0.31 4.13
N PHE A 19 -4.57 -1.35 3.54
CA PHE A 19 -4.79 -1.43 2.09
C PHE A 19 -5.67 -0.31 1.56
N ARG A 20 -6.80 -0.01 2.22
CA ARG A 20 -7.71 1.07 1.80
C ARG A 20 -7.01 2.43 1.77
N ILE A 21 -6.18 2.73 2.78
CA ILE A 21 -5.41 3.98 2.82
C ILE A 21 -4.40 4.01 1.68
N HIS A 22 -3.63 2.94 1.47
CA HIS A 22 -2.64 2.88 0.39
C HIS A 22 -3.30 3.06 -0.99
N LEU A 23 -4.42 2.38 -1.24
CA LEU A 23 -5.18 2.53 -2.48
C LEU A 23 -5.73 3.95 -2.66
N LEU A 24 -6.27 4.56 -1.61
CA LEU A 24 -6.80 5.93 -1.67
C LEU A 24 -5.69 6.93 -1.98
N VAL A 25 -4.54 6.81 -1.32
CA VAL A 25 -3.37 7.67 -1.58
C VAL A 25 -2.90 7.50 -3.03
N PHE A 26 -2.82 6.27 -3.54
CA PHE A 26 -2.49 6.02 -4.95
C PHE A 26 -3.48 6.73 -5.89
N LEU A 27 -4.78 6.55 -5.70
CA LEU A 27 -5.81 7.14 -6.57
C LEU A 27 -5.85 8.67 -6.55
N LEU A 28 -5.54 9.30 -5.42
CA LEU A 28 -5.55 10.77 -5.31
C LEU A 28 -4.24 11.40 -5.74
N VAL A 29 -3.10 10.81 -5.37
CA VAL A 29 -1.79 11.42 -5.60
C VAL A 29 -1.29 11.19 -7.03
N THR A 30 -1.57 10.03 -7.63
CA THR A 30 -1.19 9.76 -9.02
C THR A 30 -1.72 10.83 -10.00
N PRO A 31 -3.01 11.19 -10.06
CA PRO A 31 -3.47 12.23 -10.97
C PRO A 31 -2.87 13.60 -10.66
N ILE A 32 -2.61 13.93 -9.39
CA ILE A 32 -1.91 15.18 -9.02
C ILE A 32 -0.50 15.19 -9.58
N ILE A 33 0.25 14.07 -9.46
CA ILE A 33 1.58 13.92 -10.02
C ILE A 33 1.58 14.11 -11.54
N TRP A 34 0.63 13.48 -12.24
CA TRP A 34 0.47 13.63 -13.69
C TRP A 34 0.08 15.06 -14.07
N LEU A 35 -0.76 15.73 -13.28
CA LEU A 35 -1.12 17.14 -13.47
C LEU A 35 0.10 18.05 -13.31
N VAL A 36 0.90 17.85 -12.25
CA VAL A 36 2.14 18.61 -12.02
C VAL A 36 3.08 18.46 -13.19
N TRP A 37 3.29 17.24 -13.69
CA TRP A 37 4.09 17.01 -14.89
C TRP A 37 3.51 17.74 -16.11
N TYR A 38 2.19 17.67 -16.32
CA TYR A 38 1.53 18.29 -17.46
C TYR A 38 1.67 19.82 -17.50
N VAL A 39 1.67 20.48 -16.34
CA VAL A 39 1.73 21.96 -16.23
C VAL A 39 3.13 22.54 -16.03
N THR A 40 4.14 21.71 -15.72
CA THR A 40 5.53 22.19 -15.48
C THR A 40 6.42 21.97 -16.70
N ASP A 41 6.79 20.72 -16.98
CA ASP A 41 7.68 20.37 -18.07
C ASP A 41 7.27 19.02 -18.68
N ARG A 42 6.88 19.06 -19.94
CA ARG A 42 6.40 17.89 -20.72
C ARG A 42 7.51 17.21 -21.52
N THR A 43 8.76 17.69 -21.45
CA THR A 43 9.88 17.12 -22.22
C THR A 43 10.23 15.70 -21.79
N TYR A 44 10.04 15.37 -20.51
CA TYR A 44 10.34 14.05 -19.96
C TYR A 44 9.19 13.54 -19.07
N PRO A 45 8.45 12.48 -19.46
CA PRO A 45 7.26 11.99 -18.76
C PRO A 45 7.59 11.20 -17.51
N TRP A 46 8.10 11.88 -16.48
CA TRP A 46 8.54 11.22 -15.26
C TRP A 46 7.54 10.45 -14.41
N PRO A 47 6.24 10.76 -14.46
CA PRO A 47 5.24 9.88 -13.86
C PRO A 47 5.16 8.49 -14.49
N LEU A 48 5.70 8.29 -15.71
CA LEU A 48 5.53 7.07 -16.49
C LEU A 48 6.20 5.84 -15.87
N TRP A 49 7.37 5.97 -15.25
CA TRP A 49 8.00 4.85 -14.52
C TRP A 49 7.60 4.81 -13.05
N SER A 50 7.31 5.97 -12.44
CA SER A 50 6.89 6.04 -11.04
C SER A 50 5.51 5.41 -10.82
N THR A 51 4.54 5.66 -11.70
CA THR A 51 3.16 5.18 -11.55
C THR A 51 3.05 3.65 -11.59
N PRO A 52 3.64 2.93 -12.59
CA PRO A 52 3.57 1.48 -12.62
C PRO A 52 4.33 0.81 -11.48
N ALA A 53 5.51 1.33 -11.11
CA ALA A 53 6.27 0.82 -9.97
C ALA A 53 5.45 0.90 -8.67
N TRP A 54 4.75 2.02 -8.46
CA TRP A 54 3.88 2.17 -7.29
C TRP A 54 2.61 1.29 -7.38
N ALA A 55 2.01 1.17 -8.57
CA ALA A 55 0.85 0.31 -8.81
C ALA A 55 1.16 -1.17 -8.48
N ILE A 56 2.36 -1.64 -8.81
CA ILE A 56 2.84 -2.97 -8.43
C ILE A 56 2.86 -3.13 -6.90
N GLY A 57 3.32 -2.11 -6.17
CA GLY A 57 3.27 -2.10 -4.70
C GLY A 57 1.84 -2.22 -4.14
N VAL A 58 0.87 -1.52 -4.73
CA VAL A 58 -0.56 -1.64 -4.37
C VAL A 58 -1.08 -3.05 -4.67
N LEU A 59 -0.70 -3.63 -5.82
CA LEU A 59 -1.09 -5.00 -6.20
C LEU A 59 -0.56 -6.03 -5.18
N PHE A 60 0.72 -5.96 -4.81
CA PHE A 60 1.27 -6.86 -3.79
C PHE A 60 0.64 -6.66 -2.42
N HIS A 61 0.28 -5.43 -2.06
CA HIS A 61 -0.48 -5.18 -0.84
C HIS A 61 -1.87 -5.84 -0.88
N TYR A 62 -2.57 -5.75 -2.01
CA TYR A 62 -3.84 -6.46 -2.21
C TYR A 62 -3.67 -7.98 -2.04
N LEU A 63 -2.67 -8.57 -2.71
CA LEU A 63 -2.39 -10.00 -2.59
C LEU A 63 -2.09 -10.41 -1.15
N GLY A 64 -1.30 -9.62 -0.43
CA GLY A 64 -1.00 -9.84 0.98
C GLY A 64 -2.23 -9.80 1.89
N VAL A 65 -3.19 -8.90 1.63
CA VAL A 65 -4.39 -8.75 2.47
C VAL A 65 -5.49 -9.75 2.15
N TYR A 66 -5.73 -10.04 0.87
CA TYR A 66 -6.91 -10.80 0.42
C TYR A 66 -6.60 -12.21 -0.09
N VAL A 67 -5.42 -12.44 -0.65
CA VAL A 67 -5.07 -13.75 -1.24
C VAL A 67 -4.30 -14.59 -0.22
N PHE A 68 -3.13 -14.13 0.20
CA PHE A 68 -2.24 -14.93 1.05
C PHE A 68 -2.78 -15.11 2.48
N ARG A 69 -3.45 -14.09 3.02
CA ARG A 69 -4.02 -14.15 4.37
C ARG A 69 -5.26 -15.04 4.46
N GLN A 70 -5.95 -15.27 3.34
CA GLN A 70 -7.10 -16.18 3.29
C GLN A 70 -6.67 -17.64 3.18
N SER A 71 -5.52 -17.91 2.55
CA SER A 71 -4.93 -19.26 2.51
C SER A 71 -4.36 -19.74 3.84
N ALA A 72 -3.96 -18.83 4.74
CA ALA A 72 -3.40 -19.19 6.06
C ALA A 72 -4.46 -19.57 7.12
N ASN A 73 -5.76 -19.44 6.81
CA ASN A 73 -6.86 -19.67 7.74
C ASN A 73 -7.83 -20.78 7.25
N LYS A 74 -7.40 -21.55 6.26
CA LYS A 74 -7.98 -22.85 5.85
C LYS A 74 -7.05 -23.96 6.32
#